data_AF-A0A971WR81-F1
#
_entry.id   AF-A0A971WR81-F1
#
_cell.length_a   1.000
_cell.length_b   1.000
_cell.length_c   1.000
_cell.angle_alpha   90.00
_cell.angle_beta   90.00
_cell.angle_gamma   90.00
#
_symmetry.space_group_name_H-M   'P 1'
#
loop_
_entity.id
_entity.type
_entity.pdbx_description
1 polymer ?
#
loop_
_entity_poly.entity_id
_entity_poly.type
_entity_poly.pdbx_seq_one_letter_code
_entity_poly.pdbx_strand_id
1 'polypeptide(L)'
;METKFKDVSPDAWYSKDVKLASDMGLIDGKTVELFAPDDNLTYAEAIKLAACMHQKVNTGSVTLTNGNPWYQSYVDYGKAHSIITSDLDWNAKATRAGYMEIFAKALSNLDPINIVEDGKIPDVSMSHKNSAAIYKLYRAGILKGVDDKYNCNPESNIKRSEVAAILTRMMNKEERVKFTIGKETTTKKELKITKHPVDVKGKANETISFEVDAEGEELKFQWQIKKGDSFEDIKDTALIKGSNTKKISITLPSNISAYSFKGRCVVSDKDGKSVISNEARLIVEVEAEKPITEVLKITKQPESQPYGSEYETSSITFSIGVEGGVKPYTYAWRDGYGGDQPKSVGSNQPSVTVEVHDFMLGMVGDYEIECKVTDAEGNYVVSNTATVTRAAYVPLSIDSQPQSQAFTTDEASLYFDFSVSVKNGRKPYTYEWSESYGQEPYSRIANSNNATIRREVNAQSVDLIGEYQIYCRVTDATKNAIDSKVAKVILNIK
;
A
#
# COMPACT_ATOMS: atom_id res chain seq x y z
N MET A 1 6.05 19.58 16.11
CA MET A 1 5.99 20.07 14.71
C MET A 1 7.05 21.15 14.57
N GLU A 2 7.93 21.07 13.58
CA GLU A 2 8.98 22.07 13.38
C GLU A 2 8.49 23.29 12.58
N THR A 3 8.99 24.46 12.96
CA THR A 3 8.83 25.70 12.17
C THR A 3 10.03 25.88 11.25
N LYS A 4 9.90 26.71 10.20
CA LYS A 4 11.04 27.08 9.34
C LYS A 4 11.99 28.10 9.98
N PHE A 5 11.66 28.62 11.17
CA PHE A 5 12.39 29.70 11.81
C PHE A 5 13.37 29.15 12.85
N LYS A 6 14.65 29.54 12.75
CA LYS A 6 15.73 29.01 13.60
C LYS A 6 15.65 29.46 15.05
N ASP A 7 14.97 30.58 15.30
CA ASP A 7 14.80 31.21 16.61
C ASP A 7 13.48 30.84 17.31
N VAL A 8 12.76 29.84 16.79
CA VAL A 8 11.54 29.31 17.39
C VAL A 8 11.79 27.88 17.84
N SER A 9 12.01 27.71 19.14
CA SER A 9 12.16 26.38 19.76
C SER A 9 10.87 25.55 19.56
N PRO A 10 10.97 24.26 19.18
CA PRO A 10 9.82 23.36 19.09
C PRO A 10 9.00 23.25 20.39
N ASP A 11 9.65 23.42 21.55
CA ASP A 11 9.03 23.31 22.88
C ASP A 11 8.49 24.66 23.39
N ALA A 12 8.69 25.76 22.66
CA ALA A 12 8.15 27.06 23.04
C ALA A 12 6.62 27.04 22.98
N TRP A 13 5.96 27.66 23.95
CA TRP A 13 4.49 27.69 24.06
C TRP A 13 3.80 28.26 22.80
N TYR A 14 4.47 29.15 22.08
CA TYR A 14 3.99 29.79 20.86
C TYR A 14 4.39 29.06 19.57
N SER A 15 5.18 27.98 19.63
CA SER A 15 5.76 27.32 18.45
C SER A 15 4.69 26.87 17.44
N LYS A 16 3.63 26.22 17.95
CA LYS A 16 2.46 25.81 17.15
C LYS A 16 1.78 27.01 16.49
N ASP A 17 1.54 28.07 17.27
CA ASP A 17 0.85 29.26 16.79
C ASP A 17 1.65 30.01 15.73
N VAL A 18 2.98 30.11 15.88
CA VAL A 18 3.88 30.71 14.89
C VAL A 18 3.85 29.93 13.58
N LYS A 19 3.89 28.60 13.66
CA LYS A 19 3.77 27.75 12.48
C LYS A 19 2.45 27.97 11.76
N LEU A 20 1.32 27.85 12.48
CA LEU A 20 -0.01 27.99 11.89
C LEU A 20 -0.21 29.38 11.28
N ALA A 21 0.16 30.45 12.01
CA ALA A 21 0.00 31.81 11.52
C ALA A 21 0.87 32.08 10.28
N SER A 22 2.08 31.52 10.19
CA SER A 22 2.92 31.63 8.99
C SER A 22 2.38 30.79 7.83
N ASP A 23 1.93 29.56 8.07
CA ASP A 23 1.40 28.66 7.03
C ASP A 23 0.10 29.21 6.44
N MET A 24 -0.73 29.84 7.27
CA MET A 24 -1.95 30.54 6.86
C MET A 24 -1.68 31.89 6.20
N GLY A 25 -0.42 32.34 6.11
CA GLY A 25 -0.03 33.64 5.56
C GLY A 25 -0.64 34.81 6.34
N LEU A 26 -0.76 34.69 7.67
CA LEU A 26 -1.29 35.73 8.54
C LEU A 26 -0.18 36.66 9.05
N ILE A 27 1.03 36.12 9.24
CA ILE A 27 2.22 36.88 9.64
C ILE A 27 3.48 36.23 9.09
N ASP A 28 4.37 37.05 8.55
CA ASP A 28 5.68 36.62 8.07
C ASP A 28 6.77 36.76 9.15
N GLY A 29 7.86 36.03 8.98
CA GLY A 29 9.10 36.27 9.73
C GLY A 29 9.70 37.64 9.42
N LYS A 30 10.60 38.12 10.28
CA LYS A 30 11.39 39.33 9.99
C LYS A 30 12.37 39.08 8.84
N THR A 31 12.83 37.84 8.69
CA THR A 31 13.55 37.33 7.53
C THR A 31 12.98 35.98 7.13
N VAL A 32 13.53 35.37 6.08
CA VAL A 32 13.16 34.01 5.65
C VAL A 32 13.42 32.94 6.72
N GLU A 33 14.38 33.16 7.62
CA GLU A 33 14.82 32.19 8.64
C GLU A 33 14.58 32.65 10.09
N LEU A 34 14.20 33.91 10.33
CA LEU A 34 14.01 34.47 11.68
C LEU A 34 12.61 35.01 11.89
N PHE A 35 11.96 34.56 12.96
CA PHE A 35 10.64 35.05 13.35
C PHE A 35 10.72 36.24 14.32
N ALA A 36 11.73 36.30 15.18
CA ALA A 36 11.90 37.22 16.30
C ALA A 36 10.70 37.19 17.29
N PRO A 37 10.47 36.08 18.00
CA PRO A 37 9.27 35.89 18.83
C PRO A 37 9.13 36.88 20.01
N ASP A 38 10.25 37.42 20.51
CA ASP A 38 10.27 38.36 21.64
C ASP A 38 10.25 39.84 21.24
N ASP A 39 10.34 40.15 19.95
CA ASP A 39 10.26 41.52 19.45
C ASP A 39 8.85 42.10 19.64
N ASN A 40 8.77 43.38 19.97
CA ASN A 40 7.52 44.11 20.11
C ASN A 40 7.03 44.69 18.78
N LEU A 41 5.73 44.58 18.49
CA LEU A 41 5.11 45.22 17.34
C LEU A 41 4.87 46.71 17.57
N THR A 42 4.85 47.46 16.49
CA THR A 42 4.34 48.85 16.42
C THR A 42 2.84 48.89 16.13
N TYR A 43 2.19 50.02 16.40
CA TYR A 43 0.78 50.22 16.00
C TYR A 43 0.59 50.18 14.48
N ALA A 44 1.57 50.61 13.69
CA ALA A 44 1.59 50.47 12.23
C ALA A 44 1.56 49.01 11.78
N GLU A 45 2.35 48.15 12.42
CA GLU A 45 2.33 46.70 12.14
C GLU A 45 0.99 46.08 12.58
N ALA A 46 0.44 46.50 13.73
CA ALA A 46 -0.85 46.02 14.22
C ALA A 46 -2.01 46.35 13.27
N ILE A 47 -2.11 47.61 12.80
CA ILE A 47 -3.19 48.01 11.88
C ILE A 47 -3.07 47.33 10.51
N LYS A 48 -1.84 47.12 10.00
CA LYS A 48 -1.61 46.32 8.80
C LYS A 48 -2.19 44.91 8.96
N LEU A 49 -1.82 44.21 10.03
CA LEU A 49 -2.29 42.84 10.27
C LEU A 49 -3.82 42.77 10.42
N ALA A 50 -4.43 43.72 11.15
CA ALA A 50 -5.87 43.79 11.33
C ALA A 50 -6.62 44.07 10.02
N ALA A 51 -6.14 45.02 9.21
CA ALA A 51 -6.73 45.36 7.91
C ALA A 51 -6.65 44.19 6.93
N CYS A 52 -5.48 43.54 6.82
CA CYS A 52 -5.31 42.36 5.98
C CYS A 52 -6.20 41.20 6.44
N MET A 53 -6.28 40.95 7.75
CA MET A 53 -7.15 39.91 8.30
C MET A 53 -8.63 40.19 7.98
N HIS A 54 -9.08 41.41 8.23
CA HIS A 54 -10.45 41.83 7.93
C HIS A 54 -10.76 41.67 6.44
N GLN A 55 -9.87 42.12 5.55
CA GLN A 55 -10.07 41.97 4.10
C GLN A 55 -10.08 40.51 3.66
N LYS A 56 -9.18 39.69 4.20
CA LYS A 56 -9.12 38.25 3.90
C LYS A 56 -10.39 37.53 4.30
N VAL A 57 -10.95 37.81 5.48
CA VAL A 57 -12.18 37.17 5.94
C VAL A 57 -13.40 37.62 5.14
N ASN A 58 -13.49 38.92 4.80
CA ASN A 58 -14.69 39.44 4.12
C ASN A 58 -14.66 39.30 2.59
N THR A 59 -13.48 39.19 1.98
CA THR A 59 -13.32 39.16 0.50
C THR A 59 -12.57 37.95 -0.03
N GLY A 60 -12.07 37.08 0.86
CA GLY A 60 -11.31 35.87 0.50
C GLY A 60 -9.84 36.11 0.15
N SER A 61 -9.41 37.37 -0.04
CA SER A 61 -8.04 37.71 -0.43
C SER A 61 -7.58 39.04 0.19
N VAL A 62 -6.28 39.32 0.10
CA VAL A 62 -5.71 40.61 0.52
C VAL A 62 -5.14 41.32 -0.70
N THR A 63 -5.62 42.53 -0.95
CA THR A 63 -5.18 43.41 -2.05
C THR A 63 -4.56 44.71 -1.55
N LEU A 64 -4.59 44.95 -0.24
CA LEU A 64 -3.92 46.11 0.39
C LEU A 64 -2.40 46.03 0.18
N THR A 65 -1.82 47.11 -0.33
CA THR A 65 -0.37 47.30 -0.50
C THR A 65 0.11 48.46 0.36
N ASN A 66 1.42 48.60 0.56
CA ASN A 66 1.98 49.72 1.32
C ASN A 66 1.62 51.09 0.70
N GLY A 67 1.29 52.05 1.55
CA GLY A 67 1.04 53.45 1.16
C GLY A 67 2.26 54.35 1.37
N ASN A 68 2.04 55.66 1.47
CA ASN A 68 3.04 56.62 1.91
C ASN A 68 2.46 57.51 3.04
N PRO A 69 2.94 57.40 4.30
CA PRO A 69 3.92 56.44 4.81
C PRO A 69 3.49 54.98 4.62
N TRP A 70 4.40 54.02 4.77
CA TRP A 70 4.18 52.61 4.36
C TRP A 70 2.88 51.99 4.90
N TYR A 71 2.41 52.43 6.07
CA TYR A 71 1.21 51.90 6.73
C TYR A 71 -0.10 52.62 6.34
N GLN A 72 -0.05 53.72 5.58
CA GLN A 72 -1.17 54.64 5.40
C GLN A 72 -2.42 53.97 4.79
N SER A 73 -2.22 53.14 3.77
CA SER A 73 -3.32 52.39 3.12
C SER A 73 -4.10 51.49 4.09
N TYR A 74 -3.42 50.89 5.07
CA TYR A 74 -4.05 50.05 6.08
C TYR A 74 -4.79 50.88 7.14
N VAL A 75 -4.27 52.07 7.48
CA VAL A 75 -4.96 53.04 8.35
C VAL A 75 -6.25 53.51 7.67
N ASP A 76 -6.18 53.90 6.40
CA ASP A 76 -7.34 54.35 5.62
C ASP A 76 -8.40 53.25 5.54
N TYR A 77 -7.97 52.02 5.23
CA TYR A 77 -8.85 50.84 5.25
C TYR A 77 -9.49 50.63 6.63
N GLY A 78 -8.69 50.70 7.69
CA GLY A 78 -9.14 50.51 9.07
C GLY A 78 -10.18 51.54 9.51
N LYS A 79 -10.02 52.81 9.10
CA LYS A 79 -11.03 53.87 9.33
C LYS A 79 -12.30 53.60 8.53
N ALA A 80 -12.18 53.25 7.24
CA ALA A 80 -13.33 52.96 6.38
C ALA A 80 -14.19 51.80 6.88
N HIS A 81 -13.59 50.82 7.57
CA HIS A 81 -14.28 49.63 8.09
C HIS A 81 -14.50 49.68 9.61
N SER A 82 -14.31 50.84 10.24
CA SER A 82 -14.49 51.03 11.69
C SER A 82 -13.67 50.10 12.58
N ILE A 83 -12.53 49.58 12.07
CA ILE A 83 -11.53 48.85 12.86
C ILE A 83 -10.85 49.82 13.84
N ILE A 84 -10.64 51.06 13.39
CA ILE A 84 -10.13 52.19 14.19
C ILE A 84 -11.00 53.42 13.95
N THR A 85 -11.02 54.34 14.92
CA THR A 85 -11.82 55.58 14.85
C THR A 85 -10.98 56.84 14.92
N SER A 86 -9.69 56.75 15.26
CA SER A 86 -8.75 57.87 15.36
C SER A 86 -7.33 57.40 15.08
N ASP A 87 -6.43 58.34 14.82
CA ASP A 87 -5.02 58.04 14.64
C ASP A 87 -4.33 57.66 15.96
N LEU A 88 -3.37 56.76 15.86
CA LEU A 88 -2.50 56.34 16.96
C LEU A 88 -1.07 56.79 16.66
N ASP A 89 -0.19 56.71 17.66
CA ASP A 89 1.25 56.83 17.40
C ASP A 89 1.74 55.58 16.66
N TRP A 90 1.69 55.63 15.33
CA TRP A 90 1.89 54.49 14.46
C TRP A 90 3.28 53.85 14.62
N ASN A 91 4.29 54.63 14.98
CA ASN A 91 5.66 54.13 15.15
C ASN A 91 5.96 53.69 16.60
N ALA A 92 5.12 54.06 17.56
CA ALA A 92 5.22 53.56 18.92
C ALA A 92 4.95 52.06 18.99
N LYS A 93 5.57 51.40 19.98
CA LYS A 93 5.27 50.00 20.31
C LYS A 93 3.83 49.88 20.79
N ALA A 94 3.11 48.91 20.23
CA ALA A 94 1.72 48.65 20.58
C ALA A 94 1.65 48.00 21.96
N THR A 95 0.88 48.60 22.87
CA THR A 95 0.53 47.94 24.12
C THR A 95 -0.41 46.78 23.85
N ARG A 96 -0.44 45.80 24.75
CA ARG A 96 -1.35 44.65 24.66
C ARG A 96 -2.80 45.11 24.60
N ALA A 97 -3.22 46.05 25.45
CA ALA A 97 -4.57 46.61 25.41
C ALA A 97 -4.86 47.37 24.10
N GLY A 98 -3.90 48.14 23.60
CA GLY A 98 -4.05 48.86 22.33
C GLY A 98 -4.15 47.94 21.12
N TYR A 99 -3.37 46.86 21.09
CA TYR A 99 -3.49 45.82 20.07
C TYR A 99 -4.85 45.13 20.13
N MET A 100 -5.31 44.75 21.34
CA MET A 100 -6.61 44.12 21.55
C MET A 100 -7.77 45.01 21.10
N GLU A 101 -7.69 46.33 21.30
CA GLU A 101 -8.69 47.29 20.81
C GLU A 101 -8.91 47.21 19.31
N ILE A 102 -7.81 47.16 18.54
CA ILE A 102 -7.83 47.05 17.08
C ILE A 102 -8.42 45.68 16.68
N PHE A 103 -7.90 44.59 17.25
CA PHE A 103 -8.27 43.24 16.84
C PHE A 103 -9.67 42.81 17.30
N ALA A 104 -10.18 43.37 18.40
CA ALA A 104 -11.57 43.17 18.81
C ALA A 104 -12.58 43.69 17.77
N LYS A 105 -12.17 44.61 16.89
CA LYS A 105 -12.98 45.19 15.80
C LYS A 105 -12.62 44.63 14.43
N ALA A 106 -11.49 43.94 14.29
CA ALA A 106 -11.04 43.37 13.02
C ALA A 106 -11.93 42.23 12.52
N LEU A 107 -12.67 41.54 13.40
CA LEU A 107 -13.63 40.48 13.05
C LEU A 107 -14.94 40.64 13.82
N SER A 108 -16.06 40.38 13.13
CA SER A 108 -17.42 40.42 13.71
C SER A 108 -17.80 39.11 14.42
N ASN A 109 -17.39 37.96 13.88
CA ASN A 109 -17.78 36.63 14.38
C ASN A 109 -16.82 36.10 15.48
N LEU A 110 -16.84 36.78 16.62
CA LEU A 110 -16.09 36.38 17.82
C LEU A 110 -17.05 35.91 18.92
N ASP A 111 -17.81 34.85 18.63
CA ASP A 111 -18.73 34.25 19.61
C ASP A 111 -17.99 33.90 20.91
N PRO A 112 -18.58 34.20 22.08
CA PRO A 112 -18.02 33.79 23.35
C PRO A 112 -18.07 32.26 23.49
N ILE A 113 -16.95 31.67 23.92
CA ILE A 113 -16.84 30.26 24.30
C ILE A 113 -16.51 30.08 25.80
N ASN A 114 -16.17 31.17 26.47
CA ASN A 114 -15.76 31.23 27.86
C ASN A 114 -16.68 32.11 28.68
N ILE A 115 -16.84 31.75 29.95
CA ILE A 115 -17.50 32.60 30.95
C ILE A 115 -16.40 33.39 31.68
N VAL A 116 -16.38 34.71 31.46
CA VAL A 116 -15.46 35.63 32.15
C VAL A 116 -16.32 36.72 32.76
N GLU A 117 -16.60 36.59 34.05
CA GLU A 117 -17.39 37.56 34.81
C GLU A 117 -16.70 38.93 34.84
N ASP A 118 -17.49 39.99 34.80
CA ASP A 118 -17.01 41.37 34.87
C ASP A 118 -16.17 41.60 36.14
N GLY A 119 -15.02 42.24 35.98
CA GLY A 119 -14.08 42.53 37.06
C GLY A 119 -13.25 41.33 37.53
N LYS A 120 -13.27 40.18 36.84
CA LYS A 120 -12.50 38.99 37.25
C LYS A 120 -11.16 38.81 36.55
N ILE A 121 -10.86 39.55 35.47
CA ILE A 121 -9.50 39.63 34.96
C ILE A 121 -8.69 40.48 35.98
N PRO A 122 -7.68 39.92 36.69
CA PRO A 122 -7.20 40.51 37.94
C PRO A 122 -6.63 41.93 37.82
N ASP A 123 -6.03 42.25 36.68
CA ASP A 123 -5.34 43.51 36.41
C ASP A 123 -6.09 44.40 35.40
N VAL A 124 -7.35 44.08 35.10
CA VAL A 124 -8.20 44.86 34.18
C VAL A 124 -9.50 45.25 34.87
N SER A 125 -9.53 46.49 35.37
CA SER A 125 -10.77 47.14 35.83
C SER A 125 -11.79 47.25 34.70
N MET A 126 -13.09 47.10 35.00
CA MET A 126 -14.16 47.35 34.03
C MET A 126 -14.19 48.81 33.55
N SER A 127 -13.66 49.75 34.33
CA SER A 127 -13.50 51.15 33.94
C SER A 127 -12.28 51.41 33.04
N HIS A 128 -11.43 50.42 32.79
CA HIS A 128 -10.28 50.57 31.91
C HIS A 128 -10.76 50.90 30.48
N LYS A 129 -10.11 51.84 29.78
CA LYS A 129 -10.53 52.33 28.46
C LYS A 129 -10.72 51.23 27.41
N ASN A 130 -9.96 50.14 27.50
CA ASN A 130 -10.02 48.98 26.61
C ASN A 130 -10.69 47.74 27.24
N SER A 131 -11.36 47.87 28.39
CA SER A 131 -11.97 46.73 29.09
C SER A 131 -12.91 45.94 28.17
N ALA A 132 -13.76 46.63 27.40
CA ALA A 132 -14.71 45.97 26.50
C ALA A 132 -14.01 45.06 25.46
N ALA A 133 -12.93 45.55 24.84
CA ALA A 133 -12.15 44.78 23.87
C ALA A 133 -11.43 43.60 24.52
N ILE A 134 -10.80 43.81 25.67
CA ILE A 134 -10.10 42.77 26.43
C ILE A 134 -11.08 41.65 26.80
N TYR A 135 -12.21 41.96 27.45
CA TYR A 135 -13.20 40.97 27.85
C TYR A 135 -13.82 40.25 26.64
N LYS A 136 -14.05 40.94 25.52
CA LYS A 136 -14.52 40.30 24.27
C LYS A 136 -13.57 39.20 23.82
N LEU A 137 -12.26 39.48 23.77
CA LEU A 137 -11.26 38.50 23.31
C LEU A 137 -11.02 37.37 24.32
N TYR A 138 -11.09 37.63 25.61
CA TYR A 138 -11.04 36.59 26.66
C TYR A 138 -12.26 35.65 26.58
N ARG A 139 -13.45 36.22 26.46
CA ARG A 139 -14.70 35.46 26.31
C ARG A 139 -14.71 34.64 25.03
N ALA A 140 -14.14 35.16 23.95
CA ALA A 140 -13.97 34.44 22.69
C ALA A 140 -12.86 33.37 22.72
N GLY A 141 -12.10 33.23 23.81
CA GLY A 141 -11.00 32.26 23.92
C GLY A 141 -9.79 32.57 23.04
N ILE A 142 -9.68 33.80 22.56
CA ILE A 142 -8.51 34.26 21.79
C ILE A 142 -7.33 34.49 22.75
N LEU A 143 -7.62 35.00 23.94
CA LEU A 143 -6.66 35.28 25.00
C LEU A 143 -7.04 34.56 26.28
N LYS A 144 -6.04 34.00 26.97
CA LYS A 144 -6.13 33.49 28.35
C LYS A 144 -5.44 34.43 29.35
N GLY A 145 -4.54 35.29 28.88
CA GLY A 145 -3.65 36.09 29.74
C GLY A 145 -2.20 35.65 29.61
N VAL A 146 -1.33 36.28 30.38
CA VAL A 146 0.13 36.06 30.36
C VAL A 146 0.59 34.99 31.35
N ASP A 147 -0.30 34.57 32.25
CA ASP A 147 -0.02 33.61 33.31
C ASP A 147 -1.28 32.80 33.68
N ASP A 148 -1.13 31.86 34.61
CA ASP A 148 -2.22 31.01 35.10
C ASP A 148 -3.22 31.75 36.00
N LYS A 149 -2.93 33.00 36.37
CA LYS A 149 -3.88 33.88 37.07
C LYS A 149 -4.74 34.69 36.10
N TYR A 150 -4.55 34.50 34.79
CA TYR A 150 -5.28 35.20 33.73
C TYR A 150 -4.98 36.71 33.69
N ASN A 151 -3.81 37.16 34.14
CA ASN A 151 -3.43 38.56 34.03
C ASN A 151 -3.32 38.98 32.56
N CYS A 152 -3.83 40.16 32.23
CA CYS A 152 -3.80 40.70 30.89
C CYS A 152 -2.51 41.45 30.57
N ASN A 153 -1.84 42.04 31.54
CA ASN A 153 -0.79 43.04 31.43
C ASN A 153 -1.12 44.10 30.36
N PRO A 154 -2.19 44.91 30.54
CA PRO A 154 -2.72 45.77 29.49
C PRO A 154 -1.72 46.82 28.97
N GLU A 155 -0.84 47.32 29.84
CA GLU A 155 0.12 48.38 29.51
C GLU A 155 1.46 47.88 28.94
N SER A 156 1.74 46.57 29.01
CA SER A 156 3.00 46.06 28.44
C SER A 156 2.90 46.02 26.92
N ASN A 157 4.04 46.11 26.24
CA ASN A 157 4.08 45.95 24.79
C ASN A 157 3.78 44.50 24.37
N ILE A 158 3.14 44.34 23.22
CA ILE A 158 2.79 43.02 22.68
C ILE A 158 3.93 42.44 21.85
N LYS A 159 4.27 41.18 22.13
CA LYS A 159 5.32 40.43 21.43
C LYS A 159 4.80 39.73 20.17
N ARG A 160 5.69 39.49 19.22
CA ARG A 160 5.36 38.75 17.97
C ARG A 160 4.84 37.33 18.21
N SER A 161 5.37 36.63 19.23
CA SER A 161 4.86 35.33 19.67
C SER A 161 3.40 35.38 20.10
N GLU A 162 3.03 36.40 20.88
CA GLU A 162 1.65 36.61 21.34
C GLU A 162 0.71 36.97 20.18
N VAL A 163 1.21 37.77 19.24
CA VAL A 163 0.48 38.09 18.01
C VAL A 163 0.18 36.84 17.19
N ALA A 164 1.14 35.94 16.99
CA ALA A 164 0.89 34.69 16.27
C ALA A 164 -0.25 33.87 16.89
N ALA A 165 -0.28 33.77 18.23
CA ALA A 165 -1.36 33.10 18.94
C ALA A 165 -2.72 33.79 18.75
N ILE A 166 -2.77 35.12 18.81
CA ILE A 166 -4.00 35.88 18.57
C ILE A 166 -4.50 35.66 17.15
N LEU A 167 -3.61 35.78 16.14
CA LEU A 167 -3.97 35.63 14.73
C LEU A 167 -4.56 34.26 14.43
N THR A 168 -3.91 33.20 14.91
CA THR A 168 -4.35 31.81 14.74
C THR A 168 -5.74 31.59 15.34
N ARG A 169 -5.98 32.03 16.58
CA ARG A 169 -7.26 31.83 17.29
C ARG A 169 -8.40 32.68 16.75
N MET A 170 -8.07 33.81 16.14
CA MET A 170 -9.05 34.64 15.42
C MET A 170 -9.49 33.98 14.12
N MET A 171 -8.56 33.36 13.38
CA MET A 171 -8.83 32.74 12.08
C MET A 171 -9.27 31.28 12.16
N ASN A 172 -9.03 30.60 13.28
CA ASN A 172 -9.41 29.22 13.51
C ASN A 172 -10.10 29.07 14.89
N LYS A 173 -11.41 28.79 14.87
CA LYS A 173 -12.22 28.63 16.09
C LYS A 173 -11.80 27.43 16.94
N GLU A 174 -11.24 26.39 16.33
CA GLU A 174 -10.79 25.17 17.03
C GLU A 174 -9.53 25.40 17.87
N GLU A 175 -8.75 26.42 17.53
CA GLU A 175 -7.52 26.78 18.26
C GLU A 175 -7.79 27.69 19.47
N ARG A 176 -9.03 28.17 19.64
CA ARG A 176 -9.42 29.02 20.77
C ARG A 176 -9.36 28.26 22.08
N VAL A 177 -8.91 28.94 23.13
CA VAL A 177 -8.66 28.36 24.46
C VAL A 177 -9.91 28.42 25.32
N LYS A 178 -10.33 27.28 25.88
CA LYS A 178 -11.45 27.18 26.81
C LYS A 178 -11.02 27.36 28.27
N PHE A 179 -11.72 28.23 29.00
CA PHE A 179 -11.53 28.46 30.43
C PHE A 179 -12.74 29.22 31.04
N THR A 180 -12.79 29.31 32.37
CA THR A 180 -13.80 30.08 33.11
C THR A 180 -13.12 30.91 34.19
N ILE A 181 -13.55 32.18 34.36
CA ILE A 181 -13.11 33.07 35.44
C ILE A 181 -14.33 33.72 36.08
N GLY A 182 -14.58 33.43 37.35
CA GLY A 182 -15.81 33.82 38.06
C GLY A 182 -16.33 32.70 38.95
N LYS A 183 -17.50 32.86 39.55
CA LYS A 183 -18.13 31.72 40.25
C LYS A 183 -18.37 30.63 39.22
N GLU A 184 -17.88 29.43 39.50
CA GLU A 184 -18.41 28.23 38.87
C GLU A 184 -19.92 28.26 39.10
N THR A 185 -20.69 28.60 38.07
CA THR A 185 -22.04 28.08 37.99
C THR A 185 -21.87 26.58 37.92
N THR A 186 -22.01 25.93 39.07
CA THR A 186 -22.51 24.57 39.18
C THR A 186 -23.87 24.58 38.51
N THR A 187 -23.89 24.56 37.16
CA THR A 187 -24.97 23.90 36.44
C THR A 187 -24.97 22.51 37.02
N LYS A 188 -25.85 22.27 38.00
CA LYS A 188 -26.10 20.95 38.59
C LYS A 188 -26.26 20.02 37.40
N LYS A 189 -25.21 19.25 37.13
CA LYS A 189 -25.17 18.45 35.91
C LYS A 189 -26.20 17.37 36.14
N GLU A 190 -27.32 17.45 35.42
CA GLU A 190 -28.43 16.53 35.62
C GLU A 190 -27.91 15.10 35.42
N LEU A 191 -28.14 14.24 36.40
CA LEU A 191 -27.74 12.85 36.33
C LEU A 191 -28.45 12.18 35.14
N LYS A 192 -27.67 11.87 34.09
CA LYS A 192 -28.16 11.18 32.89
C LYS A 192 -27.05 10.32 32.28
N ILE A 193 -27.45 9.21 31.67
CA ILE A 193 -26.55 8.38 30.88
C ILE A 193 -26.40 9.02 29.49
N THR A 194 -25.16 9.18 29.04
CA THR A 194 -24.82 9.74 27.72
C THR A 194 -24.29 8.71 26.74
N LYS A 195 -23.81 7.57 27.24
CA LYS A 195 -23.42 6.40 26.42
C LYS A 195 -23.88 5.14 27.13
N HIS A 196 -24.77 4.39 26.48
CA HIS A 196 -25.17 3.08 26.96
C HIS A 196 -24.16 2.02 26.54
N PRO A 197 -23.99 0.94 27.33
CA PRO A 197 -23.23 -0.21 26.87
C PRO A 197 -23.93 -0.85 25.68
N VAL A 198 -23.12 -1.41 24.80
CA VAL A 198 -23.56 -2.12 23.59
C VAL A 198 -23.23 -3.59 23.72
N ASP A 199 -23.92 -4.42 22.95
CA ASP A 199 -23.63 -5.85 22.87
C ASP A 199 -22.18 -6.08 22.41
N VAL A 200 -21.47 -6.99 23.07
CA VAL A 200 -20.08 -7.34 22.78
C VAL A 200 -19.96 -8.82 22.48
N LYS A 201 -19.17 -9.15 21.46
CA LYS A 201 -18.81 -10.51 21.09
C LYS A 201 -17.43 -10.84 21.66
N GLY A 202 -17.22 -12.07 22.11
CA GLY A 202 -15.92 -12.52 22.61
C GLY A 202 -15.76 -14.03 22.61
N LYS A 203 -14.52 -14.49 22.53
CA LYS A 203 -14.13 -15.90 22.50
C LYS A 203 -13.48 -16.35 23.81
N ALA A 204 -13.35 -17.67 23.98
CA ALA A 204 -12.65 -18.24 25.13
C ALA A 204 -11.25 -17.63 25.31
N ASN A 205 -10.89 -17.31 26.55
CA ASN A 205 -9.65 -16.64 26.97
C ASN A 205 -9.49 -15.16 26.56
N GLU A 206 -10.45 -14.56 25.84
CA GLU A 206 -10.41 -13.13 25.55
C GLU A 206 -10.88 -12.30 26.73
N THR A 207 -10.35 -11.08 26.84
CA THR A 207 -10.87 -10.07 27.77
C THR A 207 -11.71 -9.06 27.00
N ILE A 208 -13.01 -9.07 27.26
CA ILE A 208 -13.97 -8.12 26.70
C ILE A 208 -14.31 -7.03 27.70
N SER A 209 -14.90 -5.93 27.24
CA SER A 209 -15.28 -4.84 28.12
C SER A 209 -16.57 -4.15 27.72
N PHE A 210 -17.35 -3.75 28.72
CA PHE A 210 -18.52 -2.88 28.56
C PHE A 210 -18.24 -1.51 29.16
N GLU A 211 -18.74 -0.47 28.52
CA GLU A 211 -18.54 0.92 28.94
C GLU A 211 -19.88 1.65 29.05
N VAL A 212 -19.97 2.52 30.04
CA VAL A 212 -21.07 3.46 30.23
C VAL A 212 -20.47 4.84 30.46
N ASP A 213 -21.01 5.87 29.79
CA ASP A 213 -20.70 7.26 30.13
C ASP A 213 -21.97 7.92 30.67
N ALA A 214 -21.80 8.73 31.70
CA ALA A 214 -22.86 9.47 32.32
C ALA A 214 -22.38 10.88 32.71
N GLU A 215 -23.33 11.79 32.77
CA GLU A 215 -23.15 13.13 33.28
C GLU A 215 -23.79 13.22 34.66
N GLY A 216 -23.12 13.89 35.59
CA GLY A 216 -23.59 14.12 36.95
C GLY A 216 -22.41 14.44 37.86
N GLU A 217 -22.69 14.68 39.14
CA GLU A 217 -21.67 15.01 40.15
C GLU A 217 -21.32 13.78 40.97
N GLU A 218 -20.02 13.52 41.16
CA GLU A 218 -19.50 12.43 42.01
C GLU A 218 -20.16 11.07 41.73
N LEU A 219 -20.12 10.66 40.46
CA LEU A 219 -20.77 9.45 39.99
C LEU A 219 -20.18 8.18 40.59
N LYS A 220 -21.06 7.31 41.08
CA LYS A 220 -20.76 5.91 41.42
C LYS A 220 -21.41 5.00 40.39
N PHE A 221 -20.73 3.91 40.07
CA PHE A 221 -21.18 2.93 39.10
C PHE A 221 -21.36 1.59 39.81
N GLN A 222 -22.36 0.81 39.41
CA GLN A 222 -22.57 -0.56 39.85
C GLN A 222 -23.07 -1.38 38.67
N TRP A 223 -22.23 -2.27 38.15
CA TRP A 223 -22.64 -3.22 37.13
C TRP A 223 -23.47 -4.33 37.73
N GLN A 224 -24.53 -4.72 37.03
CA GLN A 224 -25.48 -5.76 37.41
C GLN A 224 -25.62 -6.78 36.30
N ILE A 225 -25.77 -8.05 36.67
CA ILE A 225 -26.06 -9.16 35.75
C ILE A 225 -27.50 -9.64 35.95
N LYS A 226 -28.17 -9.96 34.84
CA LYS A 226 -29.53 -10.52 34.87
C LYS A 226 -29.49 -11.99 35.26
N LYS A 227 -30.21 -12.38 36.32
CA LYS A 227 -30.41 -13.77 36.74
C LYS A 227 -31.90 -14.06 36.85
N GLY A 228 -32.43 -14.83 35.89
CA GLY A 228 -33.87 -14.99 35.74
C GLY A 228 -34.53 -13.63 35.45
N ASP A 229 -35.48 -13.24 36.30
CA ASP A 229 -36.20 -11.97 36.18
C ASP A 229 -35.59 -10.82 37.00
N SER A 230 -34.56 -11.09 37.83
CA SER A 230 -33.92 -10.08 38.68
C SER A 230 -32.52 -9.69 38.18
N PHE A 231 -32.03 -8.56 38.70
CA PHE A 231 -30.66 -8.11 38.50
C PHE A 231 -29.88 -8.20 39.81
N GLU A 232 -28.66 -8.72 39.73
CA GLU A 232 -27.74 -8.84 40.87
C GLU A 232 -26.46 -8.06 40.63
N ASP A 233 -25.92 -7.44 41.69
CA ASP A 233 -24.68 -6.69 41.64
C ASP A 233 -23.48 -7.61 41.33
N ILE A 234 -22.72 -7.22 40.32
CA ILE A 234 -21.46 -7.88 39.96
C ILE A 234 -20.38 -7.38 40.91
N LYS A 235 -19.55 -8.30 41.40
CA LYS A 235 -18.36 -7.99 42.20
C LYS A 235 -17.11 -8.31 41.39
N ASP A 236 -16.03 -7.58 41.66
CA ASP A 236 -14.72 -7.90 41.09
C ASP A 236 -14.25 -9.29 41.55
N THR A 237 -13.70 -10.05 40.61
CA THR A 237 -13.14 -11.39 40.83
C THR A 237 -11.75 -11.47 40.16
N ALA A 238 -11.19 -12.68 40.01
CA ALA A 238 -10.01 -12.86 39.17
C ALA A 238 -10.30 -12.55 37.69
N LEU A 239 -11.51 -12.88 37.22
CA LEU A 239 -11.92 -12.74 35.82
C LEU A 239 -12.68 -11.44 35.52
N ILE A 240 -13.22 -10.77 36.55
CA ILE A 240 -14.01 -9.54 36.38
C ILE A 240 -13.32 -8.40 37.12
N LYS A 241 -13.11 -7.27 36.43
CA LYS A 241 -12.50 -6.06 36.98
C LYS A 241 -13.33 -4.82 36.65
N GLY A 242 -13.42 -3.89 37.60
CA GLY A 242 -14.04 -2.59 37.35
C GLY A 242 -15.57 -2.57 37.46
N SER A 243 -16.16 -3.52 38.21
CA SER A 243 -17.61 -3.60 38.48
C SER A 243 -18.21 -2.33 39.10
N ASN A 244 -17.39 -1.48 39.70
CA ASN A 244 -17.79 -0.18 40.27
C ASN A 244 -17.23 1.02 39.50
N THR A 245 -16.92 0.85 38.21
CA THR A 245 -16.34 1.91 37.37
C THR A 245 -17.12 2.06 36.07
N LYS A 246 -16.81 3.11 35.31
CA LYS A 246 -17.37 3.35 33.96
C LYS A 246 -17.10 2.20 32.97
N LYS A 247 -16.12 1.35 33.24
CA LYS A 247 -15.70 0.24 32.37
C LYS A 247 -15.55 -1.04 33.17
N ILE A 248 -16.37 -2.04 32.86
CA ILE A 248 -16.17 -3.39 33.38
C ILE A 248 -15.45 -4.24 32.33
N SER A 249 -14.40 -4.95 32.76
CA SER A 249 -13.66 -5.89 31.94
C SER A 249 -13.91 -7.31 32.43
N ILE A 250 -14.16 -8.24 31.52
CA ILE A 250 -14.49 -9.64 31.80
C ILE A 250 -13.57 -10.51 30.95
N THR A 251 -12.71 -11.29 31.60
CA THR A 251 -11.92 -12.35 30.97
C THR A 251 -12.77 -13.61 30.88
N LEU A 252 -13.01 -14.06 29.65
CA LEU A 252 -13.83 -15.23 29.37
C LEU A 252 -13.01 -16.50 29.68
N PRO A 253 -13.48 -17.41 30.55
CA PRO A 253 -12.74 -18.61 30.89
C PRO A 253 -12.63 -19.57 29.69
N SER A 254 -11.62 -20.44 29.69
CA SER A 254 -11.36 -21.39 28.59
C SER A 254 -12.51 -22.38 28.33
N ASN A 255 -13.31 -22.68 29.35
CA ASN A 255 -14.45 -23.58 29.28
C ASN A 255 -15.80 -22.87 29.13
N ILE A 256 -15.81 -21.59 28.70
CA ILE A 256 -17.06 -20.86 28.48
C ILE A 256 -17.85 -21.52 27.33
N SER A 257 -19.04 -22.02 27.62
CA SER A 257 -19.96 -22.52 26.60
C SER A 257 -20.89 -21.41 26.11
N ALA A 258 -21.69 -21.71 25.08
CA ALA A 258 -22.61 -20.77 24.44
C ALA A 258 -23.66 -20.24 25.44
N TYR A 259 -23.35 -19.11 26.07
CA TYR A 259 -24.25 -18.36 26.92
C TYR A 259 -24.38 -16.93 26.40
N SER A 260 -25.60 -16.40 26.48
CA SER A 260 -25.82 -14.96 26.37
C SER A 260 -26.06 -14.40 27.77
N PHE A 261 -25.10 -13.63 28.28
CA PHE A 261 -25.27 -12.93 29.55
C PHE A 261 -25.81 -11.53 29.25
N LYS A 262 -26.79 -11.08 30.02
CA LYS A 262 -27.29 -9.70 29.95
C LYS A 262 -26.85 -8.94 31.18
N GLY A 263 -26.30 -7.75 30.99
CA GLY A 263 -25.91 -6.87 32.07
C GLY A 263 -26.36 -5.44 31.83
N ARG A 264 -26.40 -4.64 32.90
CA ARG A 264 -26.66 -3.20 32.88
C ARG A 264 -25.80 -2.52 33.93
N CYS A 265 -25.65 -1.21 33.84
CA CYS A 265 -25.00 -0.40 34.86
C CYS A 265 -26.02 0.53 35.53
N VAL A 266 -25.99 0.57 36.85
CA VAL A 266 -26.66 1.58 37.67
C VAL A 266 -25.65 2.68 37.98
N VAL A 267 -25.98 3.92 37.63
CA VAL A 267 -25.16 5.09 37.93
C VAL A 267 -25.89 5.95 38.94
N SER A 268 -25.24 6.25 40.06
CA SER A 268 -25.80 7.10 41.12
C SER A 268 -24.93 8.32 41.39
N ASP A 269 -25.55 9.45 41.73
CA ASP A 269 -24.84 10.66 42.16
C ASP A 269 -24.66 10.72 43.69
N LYS A 270 -23.97 11.76 44.17
CA LYS A 270 -23.78 12.03 45.61
C LYS A 270 -25.09 12.24 46.38
N ASP A 271 -26.15 12.69 45.69
CA ASP A 271 -27.46 12.97 46.28
C ASP A 271 -28.31 11.68 46.38
N GLY A 272 -27.78 10.53 45.92
CA GLY A 272 -28.45 9.23 45.94
C GLY A 272 -29.48 9.02 44.82
N LYS A 273 -29.54 9.93 43.84
CA LYS A 273 -30.35 9.72 42.62
C LYS A 273 -29.65 8.68 41.76
N SER A 274 -30.42 7.82 41.12
CA SER A 274 -29.90 6.76 40.24
C SER A 274 -30.55 6.79 38.87
N VAL A 275 -29.75 6.51 37.84
CA VAL A 275 -30.18 6.22 36.47
C VAL A 275 -29.65 4.87 36.04
N ILE A 276 -30.37 4.17 35.18
CA ILE A 276 -30.08 2.79 34.79
C ILE A 276 -29.80 2.75 33.29
N SER A 277 -28.73 2.07 32.89
CA SER A 277 -28.40 1.89 31.47
C SER A 277 -29.35 0.91 30.80
N ASN A 278 -29.41 0.96 29.46
CA ASN A 278 -29.92 -0.16 28.68
C ASN A 278 -29.16 -1.45 29.01
N GLU A 279 -29.81 -2.58 28.75
CA GLU A 279 -29.19 -3.90 28.83
C GLU A 279 -28.21 -4.08 27.65
N ALA A 280 -27.03 -4.62 27.93
CA ALA A 280 -26.06 -5.08 26.95
C ALA A 280 -25.84 -6.59 27.09
N ARG A 281 -25.58 -7.26 25.98
CA ARG A 281 -25.37 -8.70 25.90
C ARG A 281 -23.90 -9.02 25.67
N LEU A 282 -23.37 -9.96 26.44
CA LEU A 282 -22.20 -10.72 26.05
C LEU A 282 -22.66 -11.87 25.17
N ILE A 283 -22.21 -11.88 23.93
CA ILE A 283 -22.44 -12.95 22.96
C ILE A 283 -21.15 -13.74 22.88
N VAL A 284 -21.13 -14.92 23.52
CA VAL A 284 -19.98 -15.82 23.42
C VAL A 284 -19.95 -16.37 22.00
N GLU A 285 -18.89 -16.04 21.27
CA GLU A 285 -18.58 -16.68 20.01
C GLU A 285 -18.07 -18.08 20.32
N VAL A 286 -18.99 -19.04 20.28
CA VAL A 286 -18.63 -20.41 19.93
C VAL A 286 -18.15 -20.34 18.49
N GLU A 287 -16.95 -20.87 18.23
CA GLU A 287 -16.57 -21.20 16.86
C GLU A 287 -17.58 -22.22 16.34
N ALA A 288 -18.66 -21.74 15.73
CA ALA A 288 -19.32 -22.48 14.68
C ALA A 288 -18.24 -22.70 13.63
N GLU A 289 -17.98 -23.96 13.31
CA GLU A 289 -17.15 -24.35 12.17
C GLU A 289 -17.53 -23.44 11.00
N LYS A 290 -16.56 -22.66 10.52
CA LYS A 290 -16.79 -21.68 9.44
C LYS A 290 -17.50 -22.41 8.30
N PRO A 291 -18.63 -21.91 7.78
CA PRO A 291 -19.13 -22.42 6.52
C PRO A 291 -18.10 -22.03 5.45
N ILE A 292 -17.45 -23.03 4.86
CA ILE A 292 -16.40 -22.84 3.86
C ILE A 292 -17.08 -22.34 2.59
N THR A 293 -17.00 -21.03 2.36
CA THR A 293 -17.58 -20.40 1.16
C THR A 293 -16.61 -20.32 -0.01
N GLU A 294 -15.34 -20.70 0.16
CA GLU A 294 -14.42 -20.85 -0.97
C GLU A 294 -14.34 -22.32 -1.36
N VAL A 295 -15.13 -22.70 -2.37
CA VAL A 295 -15.09 -24.05 -2.94
C VAL A 295 -13.72 -24.35 -3.55
N LEU A 296 -13.23 -25.57 -3.35
CA LEU A 296 -11.99 -26.05 -3.96
C LEU A 296 -12.07 -25.92 -5.49
N LYS A 297 -11.09 -25.28 -6.10
CA LYS A 297 -11.02 -25.09 -7.57
C LYS A 297 -9.58 -25.14 -8.08
N ILE A 298 -9.45 -25.50 -9.35
CA ILE A 298 -8.15 -25.57 -10.05
C ILE A 298 -7.81 -24.20 -10.61
N THR A 299 -6.59 -23.74 -10.33
CA THR A 299 -6.04 -22.46 -10.81
C THR A 299 -5.00 -22.64 -11.91
N LYS A 300 -4.39 -23.83 -11.98
CA LYS A 300 -3.44 -24.20 -13.04
C LYS A 300 -3.64 -25.66 -13.41
N GLN A 301 -3.92 -25.90 -14.69
CA GLN A 301 -4.05 -27.23 -15.26
C GLN A 301 -2.68 -27.81 -15.64
N PRO A 302 -2.50 -29.14 -15.63
CA PRO A 302 -1.37 -29.77 -16.30
C PRO A 302 -1.43 -29.48 -17.81
N GLU A 303 -0.27 -29.22 -18.41
CA GLU A 303 -0.16 -28.83 -19.81
C GLU A 303 0.22 -30.04 -20.67
N SER A 304 -0.41 -30.18 -21.85
CA SER A 304 -0.02 -31.19 -22.84
C SER A 304 1.29 -30.79 -23.50
N GLN A 305 2.16 -31.76 -23.77
CA GLN A 305 3.53 -31.50 -24.27
C GLN A 305 3.89 -32.49 -25.38
N PRO A 306 4.66 -32.11 -26.41
CA PRO A 306 5.17 -33.07 -27.38
C PRO A 306 6.22 -33.98 -26.74
N TYR A 307 6.33 -35.23 -27.21
CA TYR A 307 7.43 -36.11 -26.81
C TYR A 307 8.78 -35.48 -27.22
N GLY A 308 9.63 -35.22 -26.23
CA GLY A 308 10.76 -34.29 -26.35
C GLY A 308 12.15 -34.91 -26.48
N SER A 309 12.30 -36.23 -26.62
CA SER A 309 13.65 -36.87 -26.66
C SER A 309 13.94 -37.61 -27.96
N GLU A 310 15.23 -37.63 -28.34
CA GLU A 310 15.80 -38.49 -29.39
C GLU A 310 16.02 -39.94 -28.90
N TYR A 311 15.67 -40.22 -27.64
CA TYR A 311 15.91 -41.49 -26.95
C TYR A 311 14.62 -42.30 -26.79
N GLU A 312 14.76 -43.59 -26.46
CA GLU A 312 13.61 -44.48 -26.21
C GLU A 312 12.75 -44.02 -25.03
N THR A 313 13.29 -43.20 -24.12
CA THR A 313 12.60 -42.67 -22.93
C THR A 313 12.80 -41.17 -22.75
N SER A 314 11.83 -40.50 -22.11
CA SER A 314 11.88 -39.08 -21.75
C SER A 314 11.19 -38.83 -20.41
N SER A 315 11.81 -38.07 -19.52
CA SER A 315 11.21 -37.65 -18.25
C SER A 315 10.45 -36.34 -18.43
N ILE A 316 9.15 -36.34 -18.13
CA ILE A 316 8.25 -35.20 -18.33
C ILE A 316 7.60 -34.83 -17.00
N THR A 317 7.57 -33.53 -16.68
CA THR A 317 7.01 -33.01 -15.42
C THR A 317 5.68 -32.31 -15.65
N PHE A 318 4.68 -32.72 -14.87
CA PHE A 318 3.35 -32.11 -14.82
C PHE A 318 3.14 -31.42 -13.47
N SER A 319 2.37 -30.33 -13.48
CA SER A 319 2.05 -29.57 -12.26
C SER A 319 0.58 -29.14 -12.28
N ILE A 320 -0.02 -29.08 -11.10
CA ILE A 320 -1.38 -28.60 -10.88
C ILE A 320 -1.39 -27.54 -9.78
N GLY A 321 -2.21 -26.51 -9.96
CA GLY A 321 -2.46 -25.48 -8.95
C GLY A 321 -3.91 -25.51 -8.49
N VAL A 322 -4.15 -25.39 -7.18
CA VAL A 322 -5.49 -25.33 -6.59
C VAL A 322 -5.59 -24.21 -5.55
N GLU A 323 -6.79 -23.67 -5.39
CA GLU A 323 -7.16 -22.72 -4.33
C GLU A 323 -8.57 -23.03 -3.79
N GLY A 324 -8.93 -22.42 -2.65
CA GLY A 324 -10.18 -22.74 -1.93
C GLY A 324 -10.12 -24.09 -1.20
N GLY A 325 -11.25 -24.56 -0.68
CA GLY A 325 -11.36 -25.80 0.10
C GLY A 325 -10.59 -25.75 1.44
N VAL A 326 -10.60 -26.88 2.15
CA VAL A 326 -9.94 -27.00 3.46
C VAL A 326 -8.56 -27.65 3.34
N LYS A 327 -7.52 -26.97 3.80
CA LYS A 327 -6.15 -27.54 3.84
C LYS A 327 -6.01 -28.59 4.96
N PRO A 328 -5.10 -29.57 4.85
CA PRO A 328 -4.18 -29.82 3.72
C PRO A 328 -4.87 -30.50 2.54
N TYR A 329 -4.31 -30.30 1.34
CA TYR A 329 -4.76 -31.00 0.14
C TYR A 329 -3.99 -32.31 -0.05
N THR A 330 -4.68 -33.29 -0.63
CA THR A 330 -4.09 -34.54 -1.11
C THR A 330 -4.20 -34.62 -2.62
N TYR A 331 -3.16 -35.11 -3.28
CA TYR A 331 -3.02 -35.22 -4.72
C TYR A 331 -2.96 -36.70 -5.10
N ALA A 332 -3.75 -37.10 -6.08
CA ALA A 332 -3.76 -38.45 -6.63
C ALA A 332 -3.59 -38.36 -8.16
N TRP A 333 -2.35 -38.50 -8.60
CA TRP A 333 -2.00 -38.54 -10.02
C TRP A 333 -2.27 -39.91 -10.61
N ARG A 334 -2.84 -39.93 -11.82
CA ARG A 334 -3.03 -41.15 -12.59
C ARG A 334 -2.59 -40.99 -14.03
N ASP A 335 -1.98 -42.02 -14.57
CA ASP A 335 -1.40 -42.02 -15.91
C ASP A 335 -1.67 -43.31 -16.71
N GLY A 336 -1.53 -43.23 -18.03
CA GLY A 336 -1.70 -44.39 -18.91
C GLY A 336 -1.32 -44.09 -20.35
N TYR A 337 -1.33 -45.12 -21.20
CA TYR A 337 -1.17 -44.98 -22.65
C TYR A 337 -2.48 -45.36 -23.36
N GLY A 338 -2.81 -44.67 -24.45
CA GLY A 338 -3.84 -45.11 -25.40
C GLY A 338 -5.26 -45.20 -24.86
N GLY A 339 -5.60 -44.43 -23.83
CA GLY A 339 -6.93 -44.49 -23.19
C GLY A 339 -7.16 -45.70 -22.28
N ASP A 340 -6.10 -46.45 -21.92
CA ASP A 340 -6.17 -47.48 -20.89
C ASP A 340 -6.66 -46.90 -19.55
N GLN A 341 -7.19 -47.76 -18.66
CA GLN A 341 -7.56 -47.37 -17.30
C GLN A 341 -6.37 -46.71 -16.58
N PRO A 342 -6.44 -45.41 -16.22
CA PRO A 342 -5.30 -44.69 -15.65
C PRO A 342 -4.84 -45.32 -14.33
N LYS A 343 -3.55 -45.63 -14.23
CA LYS A 343 -2.90 -46.23 -13.06
C LYS A 343 -2.40 -45.14 -12.13
N SER A 344 -2.36 -45.42 -10.82
CA SER A 344 -1.84 -44.45 -9.85
C SER A 344 -0.33 -44.29 -9.97
N VAL A 345 0.14 -43.04 -10.02
CA VAL A 345 1.59 -42.70 -10.00
C VAL A 345 2.16 -42.70 -8.57
N GLY A 346 1.30 -42.70 -7.54
CA GLY A 346 1.73 -42.78 -6.14
C GLY A 346 2.31 -41.49 -5.54
N SER A 347 2.21 -40.35 -6.24
CA SER A 347 2.66 -39.04 -5.75
C SER A 347 1.53 -38.27 -5.07
N ASN A 348 1.78 -37.79 -3.85
CA ASN A 348 0.91 -36.87 -3.09
C ASN A 348 1.47 -35.44 -3.08
N GLN A 349 1.84 -34.93 -4.25
CA GLN A 349 2.45 -33.61 -4.44
C GLN A 349 1.77 -32.84 -5.57
N PRO A 350 1.83 -31.48 -5.59
CA PRO A 350 1.25 -30.66 -6.65
C PRO A 350 1.98 -30.76 -8.00
N SER A 351 3.07 -31.53 -8.07
CA SER A 351 3.77 -31.85 -9.29
C SER A 351 4.24 -33.31 -9.30
N VAL A 352 4.33 -33.90 -10.48
CA VAL A 352 4.83 -35.26 -10.68
C VAL A 352 5.70 -35.32 -11.94
N THR A 353 6.76 -36.12 -11.89
CA THR A 353 7.63 -36.41 -13.04
C THR A 353 7.45 -37.88 -13.39
N VAL A 354 7.21 -38.15 -14.67
CA VAL A 354 6.93 -39.48 -15.21
C VAL A 354 7.86 -39.78 -16.38
N GLU A 355 8.15 -41.06 -16.60
CA GLU A 355 8.93 -41.53 -17.74
C GLU A 355 8.00 -41.97 -18.86
N VAL A 356 8.12 -41.33 -20.02
CA VAL A 356 7.36 -41.64 -21.23
C VAL A 356 8.28 -42.36 -22.22
N HIS A 357 7.79 -43.41 -22.87
CA HIS A 357 8.57 -44.24 -23.80
C HIS A 357 8.08 -44.07 -25.25
N ASP A 358 8.98 -43.77 -26.22
CA ASP A 358 8.62 -43.61 -27.65
C ASP A 358 7.96 -44.87 -28.23
N PHE A 359 8.43 -46.05 -27.82
CA PHE A 359 7.86 -47.33 -28.25
C PHE A 359 6.39 -47.49 -27.83
N MET A 360 6.05 -47.11 -26.59
CA MET A 360 4.69 -47.19 -26.06
C MET A 360 3.75 -46.22 -26.77
N LEU A 361 4.23 -45.00 -27.08
CA LEU A 361 3.48 -44.01 -27.86
C LEU A 361 3.12 -44.54 -29.27
N GLY A 362 4.03 -45.29 -29.90
CA GLY A 362 3.79 -45.89 -31.21
C GLY A 362 2.94 -47.16 -31.19
N MET A 363 2.95 -47.91 -30.08
CA MET A 363 2.27 -49.20 -29.98
C MET A 363 0.84 -49.07 -29.40
N VAL A 364 0.66 -48.24 -28.38
CA VAL A 364 -0.58 -48.16 -27.59
C VAL A 364 -1.29 -46.83 -27.81
N GLY A 365 -0.56 -45.76 -28.11
CA GLY A 365 -1.10 -44.43 -28.38
C GLY A 365 -0.56 -43.38 -27.40
N ASP A 366 -1.16 -42.20 -27.41
CA ASP A 366 -0.70 -41.06 -26.60
C ASP A 366 -0.65 -41.39 -25.11
N TYR A 367 0.32 -40.81 -24.41
CA TYR A 367 0.39 -40.90 -22.96
C TYR A 367 -0.52 -39.85 -22.34
N GLU A 368 -1.35 -40.23 -21.38
CA GLU A 368 -2.37 -39.39 -20.78
C GLU A 368 -2.15 -39.32 -19.26
N ILE A 369 -2.33 -38.14 -18.68
CA ILE A 369 -2.18 -37.93 -17.24
C ILE A 369 -3.21 -36.95 -16.68
N GLU A 370 -3.76 -37.29 -15.52
CA GLU A 370 -4.71 -36.45 -14.78
C GLU A 370 -4.40 -36.46 -13.28
N CYS A 371 -4.90 -35.47 -12.55
CA CYS A 371 -4.77 -35.37 -11.10
C CYS A 371 -6.13 -35.12 -10.45
N LYS A 372 -6.46 -35.92 -9.44
CA LYS A 372 -7.54 -35.64 -8.50
C LYS A 372 -6.96 -34.97 -7.26
N VAL A 373 -7.45 -33.79 -6.91
CA VAL A 373 -7.09 -33.07 -5.68
C VAL A 373 -8.25 -33.12 -4.71
N THR A 374 -8.01 -33.57 -3.47
CA THR A 374 -9.02 -33.69 -2.43
C THR A 374 -8.62 -32.85 -1.22
N ASP A 375 -9.55 -32.04 -0.70
CA ASP A 375 -9.35 -31.24 0.50
C ASP A 375 -9.55 -32.06 1.79
N ALA A 376 -9.29 -31.47 2.95
CA ALA A 376 -9.36 -32.15 4.25
C ALA A 376 -10.78 -32.60 4.63
N GLU A 377 -11.82 -32.05 3.99
CA GLU A 377 -13.21 -32.44 4.20
C GLU A 377 -13.71 -33.48 3.19
N GLY A 378 -12.87 -33.85 2.21
CA GLY A 378 -13.20 -34.82 1.18
C GLY A 378 -13.82 -34.23 -0.09
N ASN A 379 -13.95 -32.89 -0.19
CA ASN A 379 -14.32 -32.25 -1.44
C ASN A 379 -13.18 -32.40 -2.44
N TYR A 380 -13.50 -32.61 -3.72
CA TYR A 380 -12.47 -32.84 -4.71
C TYR A 380 -12.73 -32.15 -6.05
N VAL A 381 -11.64 -31.90 -6.76
CA VAL A 381 -11.60 -31.45 -8.15
C VAL A 381 -10.69 -32.37 -8.95
N VAL A 382 -10.98 -32.53 -10.23
CA VAL A 382 -10.18 -33.34 -11.16
C VAL A 382 -9.68 -32.43 -12.27
N SER A 383 -8.40 -32.52 -12.60
CA SER A 383 -7.83 -31.78 -13.72
C SER A 383 -8.43 -32.20 -15.05
N ASN A 384 -8.18 -31.40 -16.09
CA ASN A 384 -8.25 -31.96 -17.44
C ASN A 384 -7.13 -33.01 -17.62
N THR A 385 -7.30 -33.85 -18.64
CA THR A 385 -6.27 -34.78 -19.07
C THR A 385 -5.23 -34.01 -19.88
N ALA A 386 -3.97 -34.09 -19.46
CA ALA A 386 -2.83 -33.64 -20.26
C ALA A 386 -2.26 -34.83 -21.03
N THR A 387 -1.81 -34.58 -22.26
CA THR A 387 -1.31 -35.64 -23.14
C THR A 387 0.14 -35.41 -23.54
N VAL A 388 0.89 -36.49 -23.69
CA VAL A 388 2.16 -36.51 -24.43
C VAL A 388 1.94 -37.26 -25.72
N THR A 389 2.05 -36.53 -26.82
CA THR A 389 1.85 -37.07 -28.16
C THR A 389 3.17 -37.17 -28.89
N ARG A 390 3.30 -38.20 -29.73
CA ARG A 390 4.46 -38.34 -30.61
C ARG A 390 4.37 -37.28 -31.71
N ALA A 391 5.38 -36.42 -31.81
CA ALA A 391 5.46 -35.47 -32.92
C ALA A 391 5.43 -36.22 -34.26
N ALA A 392 4.66 -35.70 -35.23
CA ALA A 392 4.58 -36.28 -36.56
C ALA A 392 6.00 -36.40 -37.17
N TYR A 393 6.34 -37.57 -37.72
CA TYR A 393 7.62 -37.76 -38.40
C TYR A 393 7.69 -36.81 -39.61
N VAL A 394 8.63 -35.87 -39.56
CA VAL A 394 8.97 -35.05 -40.72
C VAL A 394 10.18 -35.70 -41.41
N PRO A 395 10.08 -36.07 -42.70
CA PRO A 395 11.15 -36.79 -43.38
C PRO A 395 12.44 -35.98 -43.48
N LEU A 396 13.57 -36.67 -43.37
CA LEU A 396 14.90 -36.08 -43.54
C LEU A 396 14.97 -35.26 -44.84
N SER A 397 15.51 -34.05 -44.76
CA SER A 397 15.65 -33.14 -45.90
C SER A 397 16.97 -32.37 -45.83
N ILE A 398 17.60 -32.12 -46.99
CA ILE A 398 18.79 -31.26 -47.05
C ILE A 398 18.34 -29.80 -46.97
N ASP A 399 18.83 -29.08 -45.96
CA ASP A 399 18.55 -27.67 -45.73
C ASP A 399 19.50 -26.75 -46.53
N SER A 400 20.79 -27.10 -46.58
CA SER A 400 21.76 -26.41 -47.43
C SER A 400 22.58 -27.41 -48.25
N GLN A 401 22.74 -27.09 -49.53
CA GLN A 401 23.48 -27.90 -50.51
C GLN A 401 24.95 -27.49 -50.56
N PRO A 402 25.88 -28.41 -50.91
CA PRO A 402 27.26 -28.01 -51.19
C PRO A 402 27.27 -27.07 -52.41
N GLN A 403 28.12 -26.05 -52.36
CA GLN A 403 28.15 -25.01 -53.39
C GLN A 403 29.18 -25.36 -54.47
N SER A 404 28.77 -25.21 -55.73
CA SER A 404 29.70 -25.21 -56.86
C SER A 404 30.57 -23.97 -56.84
N GLN A 405 31.82 -24.11 -57.26
CA GLN A 405 32.83 -23.05 -57.19
C GLN A 405 33.63 -22.98 -58.48
N ALA A 406 34.01 -21.78 -58.91
CA ALA A 406 34.79 -21.57 -60.13
C ALA A 406 35.93 -20.59 -59.84
N PHE A 407 37.15 -20.96 -60.22
CA PHE A 407 38.35 -20.18 -59.94
C PHE A 407 39.34 -20.21 -61.11
N THR A 408 40.15 -19.16 -61.21
CA THR A 408 41.28 -19.09 -62.14
C THR A 408 42.57 -19.11 -61.33
N THR A 409 43.51 -19.99 -61.65
CA THR A 409 44.73 -20.20 -60.85
C THR A 409 45.94 -20.59 -61.70
N ASP A 410 47.12 -20.23 -61.21
CA ASP A 410 48.43 -20.65 -61.75
C ASP A 410 49.04 -21.74 -60.83
N GLU A 411 48.34 -22.09 -59.73
CA GLU A 411 48.76 -23.11 -58.75
C GLU A 411 48.37 -24.52 -59.19
N ALA A 412 49.20 -25.51 -58.86
CA ALA A 412 49.00 -26.90 -59.26
C ALA A 412 47.82 -27.59 -58.53
N SER A 413 47.44 -27.12 -57.34
CA SER A 413 46.29 -27.63 -56.58
C SER A 413 45.70 -26.55 -55.67
N LEU A 414 44.41 -26.63 -55.40
CA LEU A 414 43.67 -25.72 -54.50
C LEU A 414 42.79 -26.50 -53.52
N TYR A 415 42.49 -25.90 -52.37
CA TYR A 415 41.62 -26.49 -51.36
C TYR A 415 40.22 -25.87 -51.38
N PHE A 416 39.20 -26.71 -51.37
CA PHE A 416 37.80 -26.32 -51.35
C PHE A 416 37.06 -26.94 -50.16
N ASP A 417 36.22 -26.14 -49.52
CA ASP A 417 35.32 -26.59 -48.47
C ASP A 417 33.93 -26.86 -49.04
N PHE A 418 33.37 -28.02 -48.72
CA PHE A 418 32.00 -28.40 -49.06
C PHE A 418 31.24 -28.73 -47.78
N SER A 419 30.04 -28.19 -47.66
CA SER A 419 29.19 -28.40 -46.49
C SER A 419 27.76 -28.72 -46.89
N VAL A 420 27.11 -29.55 -46.06
CA VAL A 420 25.67 -29.77 -46.08
C VAL A 420 25.12 -29.48 -44.70
N SER A 421 23.90 -28.95 -44.64
CA SER A 421 23.10 -28.94 -43.42
C SER A 421 21.78 -29.65 -43.69
N VAL A 422 21.23 -30.30 -42.68
CA VAL A 422 19.99 -31.08 -42.80
C VAL A 422 18.95 -30.59 -41.81
N LYS A 423 17.69 -30.71 -42.19
CA LYS A 423 16.51 -30.49 -41.36
C LYS A 423 15.69 -31.77 -41.31
N ASN A 424 15.01 -31.97 -40.18
CA ASN A 424 14.11 -33.10 -39.94
C ASN A 424 14.84 -34.46 -39.92
N GLY A 425 14.12 -35.58 -39.99
CA GLY A 425 14.70 -36.91 -39.80
C GLY A 425 15.17 -37.17 -38.35
N ARG A 426 15.58 -38.40 -38.05
CA ARG A 426 16.03 -38.78 -36.68
C ARG A 426 17.54 -38.66 -36.52
N LYS A 427 18.02 -37.88 -35.56
CA LYS A 427 19.44 -37.86 -35.18
C LYS A 427 19.88 -39.16 -34.50
N PRO A 428 21.20 -39.48 -34.46
CA PRO A 428 22.30 -38.78 -35.12
C PRO A 428 22.31 -39.01 -36.64
N TYR A 429 22.87 -38.06 -37.38
CA TYR A 429 23.08 -38.17 -38.82
C TYR A 429 24.48 -38.70 -39.13
N THR A 430 24.59 -39.53 -40.15
CA THR A 430 25.88 -39.95 -40.73
C THR A 430 26.03 -39.39 -42.13
N TYR A 431 27.24 -38.94 -42.45
CA TYR A 431 27.60 -38.31 -43.72
C TYR A 431 28.56 -39.20 -44.49
N GLU A 432 28.34 -39.32 -45.80
CA GLU A 432 29.23 -40.04 -46.70
C GLU A 432 29.45 -39.21 -47.95
N TRP A 433 30.67 -38.71 -48.14
CA TRP A 433 31.00 -37.91 -49.32
C TRP A 433 31.64 -38.78 -50.40
N SER A 434 31.26 -38.50 -51.64
CA SER A 434 31.81 -39.15 -52.83
C SER A 434 32.26 -38.11 -53.85
N GLU A 435 33.43 -38.34 -54.47
CA GLU A 435 34.03 -37.46 -55.47
C GLU A 435 34.27 -38.18 -56.79
N SER A 436 34.27 -37.41 -57.88
CA SER A 436 34.62 -37.85 -59.23
C SER A 436 35.41 -36.76 -59.96
N TYR A 437 36.28 -37.18 -60.87
CA TYR A 437 36.96 -36.32 -61.82
C TYR A 437 36.45 -36.63 -63.24
N GLY A 438 35.91 -35.62 -63.92
CA GLY A 438 35.48 -35.79 -65.30
C GLY A 438 34.27 -36.70 -65.47
N GLN A 439 34.42 -37.77 -66.27
CA GLN A 439 33.38 -38.79 -66.51
C GLN A 439 33.64 -40.09 -65.73
N GLU A 440 34.62 -40.10 -64.83
CA GLU A 440 34.91 -41.28 -64.01
C GLU A 440 33.76 -41.56 -63.02
N PRO A 441 33.56 -42.83 -62.61
CA PRO A 441 32.57 -43.15 -61.60
C PRO A 441 32.93 -42.50 -60.25
N TYR A 442 31.90 -42.15 -59.48
CA TYR A 442 32.09 -41.61 -58.13
C TYR A 442 32.76 -42.63 -57.22
N SER A 443 33.75 -42.17 -56.48
CA SER A 443 34.45 -42.94 -55.46
C SER A 443 34.20 -42.34 -54.08
N ARG A 444 34.04 -43.22 -53.07
CA ARG A 444 33.79 -42.80 -51.69
C ARG A 444 35.06 -42.21 -51.08
N ILE A 445 34.92 -41.05 -50.46
CA ILE A 445 36.00 -40.41 -49.69
C ILE A 445 36.08 -41.08 -48.31
N ALA A 446 37.23 -41.68 -47.99
CA ALA A 446 37.45 -42.31 -46.69
C ALA A 446 37.36 -41.28 -45.54
N ASN A 447 36.85 -41.73 -44.38
CA ASN A 447 36.75 -40.92 -43.15
C ASN A 447 35.94 -39.61 -43.29
N SER A 448 34.97 -39.56 -44.20
CA SER A 448 34.18 -38.37 -44.52
C SER A 448 32.90 -38.20 -43.68
N ASN A 449 32.81 -38.79 -42.48
CA ASN A 449 31.60 -38.73 -41.64
C ASN A 449 31.44 -37.38 -40.89
N ASN A 450 31.50 -36.28 -41.62
CA ASN A 450 31.29 -34.92 -41.13
C ASN A 450 30.41 -34.13 -42.10
N ALA A 451 29.63 -33.19 -41.56
CA ALA A 451 28.75 -32.31 -42.35
C ALA A 451 29.53 -31.37 -43.29
N THR A 452 30.80 -31.11 -42.97
CA THR A 452 31.72 -30.30 -43.79
C THR A 452 32.99 -31.10 -44.03
N ILE A 453 33.49 -31.08 -45.26
CA ILE A 453 34.80 -31.62 -45.61
C ILE A 453 35.62 -30.60 -46.41
N ARG A 454 36.95 -30.75 -46.33
CA ARG A 454 37.92 -30.00 -47.13
C ARG A 454 38.59 -30.94 -48.12
N ARG A 455 38.64 -30.56 -49.40
CA ARG A 455 39.27 -31.37 -50.46
C ARG A 455 40.29 -30.56 -51.23
N GLU A 456 41.44 -31.19 -51.47
CA GLU A 456 42.43 -30.70 -52.42
C GLU A 456 42.01 -31.17 -53.82
N VAL A 457 41.95 -30.23 -54.76
CA VAL A 457 41.61 -30.48 -56.16
C VAL A 457 42.82 -30.09 -57.01
N ASN A 458 43.36 -31.05 -57.75
CA ASN A 458 44.52 -30.84 -58.62
C ASN A 458 44.10 -30.15 -59.93
N ALA A 459 44.71 -29.01 -60.24
CA ALA A 459 44.36 -28.19 -61.40
C ALA A 459 44.72 -28.86 -62.74
N GLN A 460 45.85 -29.57 -62.80
CA GLN A 460 46.29 -30.30 -64.00
C GLN A 460 45.37 -31.48 -64.32
N SER A 461 44.83 -32.15 -63.29
CA SER A 461 43.81 -33.20 -63.48
C SER A 461 42.49 -32.62 -64.01
N VAL A 462 42.07 -31.44 -63.55
CA VAL A 462 40.83 -30.82 -64.03
C VAL A 462 40.93 -30.37 -65.50
N ASP A 463 42.10 -29.89 -65.94
CA ASP A 463 42.36 -29.45 -67.32
C ASP A 463 42.46 -30.63 -68.31
N LEU A 464 42.90 -31.82 -67.87
CA LEU A 464 43.06 -33.00 -68.73
C LEU A 464 41.79 -33.85 -68.90
N ILE A 465 40.93 -33.94 -67.88
CA ILE A 465 39.80 -34.88 -67.84
C ILE A 465 38.43 -34.25 -67.47
N GLY A 466 38.38 -32.95 -67.16
CA GLY A 466 37.14 -32.19 -66.93
C GLY A 466 36.86 -31.83 -65.47
N GLU A 467 35.64 -31.37 -65.18
CA GLU A 467 35.22 -30.79 -63.88
C GLU A 467 35.35 -31.78 -62.69
N TYR A 468 35.78 -31.30 -61.53
CA TYR A 468 35.72 -32.05 -60.27
C TYR A 468 34.30 -31.98 -59.70
N GLN A 469 33.73 -33.12 -59.31
CA GLN A 469 32.36 -33.23 -58.84
C GLN A 469 32.29 -33.90 -57.48
N ILE A 470 31.40 -33.42 -56.61
CA ILE A 470 31.25 -33.97 -55.27
C ILE A 470 29.80 -33.88 -54.79
N TYR A 471 29.34 -34.90 -54.07
CA TYR A 471 28.07 -34.87 -53.35
C TYR A 471 28.18 -35.62 -52.01
N CYS A 472 27.21 -35.39 -51.13
CA CYS A 472 27.12 -36.03 -49.83
C CYS A 472 25.82 -36.84 -49.71
N ARG A 473 25.92 -38.09 -49.28
CA ARG A 473 24.79 -38.89 -48.82
C ARG A 473 24.64 -38.73 -47.31
N VAL A 474 23.47 -38.28 -46.87
CA VAL A 474 23.14 -38.13 -45.44
C VAL A 474 22.13 -39.19 -45.04
N THR A 475 22.43 -39.95 -43.99
CA THR A 475 21.56 -41.00 -43.45
C THR A 475 21.17 -40.67 -42.02
N ASP A 476 19.87 -40.78 -41.71
CA ASP A 476 19.35 -40.60 -40.36
C ASP A 476 19.43 -41.90 -39.52
N ALA A 477 19.17 -41.82 -38.22
CA ALA A 477 19.23 -42.97 -37.32
C ALA A 477 18.25 -44.11 -37.70
N THR A 478 17.18 -43.79 -38.45
CA THR A 478 16.21 -44.75 -38.96
C THR A 478 16.60 -45.36 -40.31
N LYS A 479 17.83 -45.10 -40.79
CA LYS A 479 18.37 -45.58 -42.06
C LYS A 479 17.72 -44.96 -43.30
N ASN A 480 16.97 -43.87 -43.15
CA ASN A 480 16.52 -43.08 -44.29
C ASN A 480 17.70 -42.25 -44.81
N ALA A 481 17.98 -42.37 -46.10
CA ALA A 481 19.10 -41.71 -46.74
C ALA A 481 18.63 -40.78 -47.87
N ILE A 482 19.22 -39.60 -47.94
CA ILE A 482 19.04 -38.64 -49.03
C ILE A 482 20.41 -38.16 -49.53
N ASP A 483 20.49 -37.91 -50.83
CA ASP A 483 21.71 -37.39 -51.46
C ASP A 483 21.59 -35.87 -51.65
N SER A 484 22.68 -35.15 -51.42
CA SER A 484 22.80 -33.74 -51.78
C SER A 484 22.82 -33.60 -53.30
N LYS A 485 22.57 -32.38 -53.78
CA LYS A 485 22.94 -32.01 -55.15
C LYS A 485 24.45 -32.12 -55.32
N VAL A 486 24.86 -32.38 -56.56
CA VAL A 486 26.27 -32.39 -56.96
C VAL A 486 26.80 -30.96 -57.02
N ALA A 487 27.84 -30.69 -56.25
CA ALA A 487 28.66 -29.50 -56.39
C ALA A 487 29.81 -29.76 -57.36
N LYS A 488 30.17 -28.74 -58.12
CA LYS A 488 31.21 -28.79 -59.14
C LYS A 488 32.30 -27.77 -58.85
N VAL A 489 33.55 -28.14 -59.07
CA VAL A 489 34.68 -27.21 -59.10
C VAL A 489 35.19 -27.09 -60.52
N ILE A 490 35.18 -25.85 -61.01
CA ILE A 490 35.71 -25.47 -62.32
C ILE A 490 37.01 -24.70 -62.09
N LEU A 491 38.12 -25.21 -62.60
CA LEU A 491 39.42 -24.54 -62.55
C LEU A 491 39.82 -24.13 -63.96
N ASN A 492 40.06 -22.83 -64.16
CA ASN A 492 40.62 -22.29 -65.40
C ASN A 492 42.10 -22.00 -65.18
N ILE A 493 42.99 -22.71 -65.89
CA ILE A 493 44.43 -22.44 -65.83
C ILE A 493 44.73 -21.19 -66.67
N LYS A 494 45.68 -20.38 -66.21
CA LYS A 494 46.03 -19.08 -66.80
C LYS A 494 47.24 -19.16 -67.72
#